data_AF-A0A945QI46-F1
#
_entry.id   AF-A0A945QI46-F1
#
_cell.length_a   1.000
_cell.length_b   1.000
_cell.length_c   1.000
_cell.angle_alpha   90.00
_cell.angle_beta   90.00
_cell.angle_gamma   90.00
#
_symmetry.space_group_name_H-M   'P 1'
#
loop_
_entity.id
_entity.type
_entity.pdbx_description
1 polymer ?
#
loop_
_entity_poly.entity_id
_entity_poly.type
_entity_poly.pdbx_seq_one_letter_code
_entity_poly.pdbx_strand_id
1 'polypeptide(L)'
;MMIMISSQNMLLLYLGIELLSLSLYSVIAFNKNSLFSSEAAVKYYILGAISSGFLLFGISLIYGLTGSLNFNEIFIHIASFNITNGIDNVQVIGLLFALIFILISLSFKFGAAPFHMWIPDVYHGSIITTTLLLSTIPKIAVFVILIKLLTNVFS
;
A
#
# COMPACT_ATOMS: atom_id res chain seq x y z
N MET A 1 -11.01 0.87 6.71
CA MET A 1 -10.83 2.13 5.93
C MET A 1 -10.72 3.36 6.79
N MET A 2 -11.68 3.66 7.68
CA MET A 2 -11.61 4.88 8.49
C MET A 2 -10.30 4.99 9.29
N ILE A 3 -9.87 3.89 9.93
CA ILE A 3 -8.58 3.79 10.65
C ILE A 3 -7.39 4.19 9.77
N MET A 4 -7.39 3.72 8.53
CA MET A 4 -6.33 3.96 7.55
C MET A 4 -6.32 5.41 7.06
N ILE A 5 -7.49 6.05 6.90
CA ILE A 5 -7.58 7.45 6.48
C ILE A 5 -7.22 8.38 7.64
N SER A 6 -7.59 8.03 8.88
CA SER A 6 -7.27 8.82 10.07
C SER A 6 -5.85 8.64 10.59
N SER A 7 -5.09 7.63 10.13
CA SER A 7 -3.78 7.29 10.69
C SER A 7 -2.75 8.43 10.56
N GLN A 8 -2.06 8.77 11.65
CA GLN A 8 -0.95 9.75 11.67
C GLN A 8 0.42 9.08 11.87
N ASN A 9 0.46 7.75 11.81
CA ASN A 9 1.63 6.93 12.03
C ASN A 9 1.68 5.81 10.97
N MET A 10 2.88 5.51 10.46
CA MET A 10 3.11 4.52 9.40
C MET A 10 2.63 3.12 9.78
N LEU A 11 2.76 2.71 11.04
CA LEU A 11 2.29 1.41 11.51
C LEU A 11 0.76 1.31 11.47
N LEU A 12 0.07 2.35 11.94
CA LEU A 12 -1.39 2.42 11.89
C LEU A 12 -1.92 2.43 10.47
N LEU A 13 -1.20 3.11 9.56
CA LEU A 13 -1.50 3.07 8.12
C LEU A 13 -1.36 1.65 7.57
N TYR A 14 -0.24 0.96 7.86
CA TYR A 14 -0.01 -0.42 7.45
C TYR A 14 -1.12 -1.36 7.95
N LEU A 15 -1.43 -1.32 9.25
CA LEU A 15 -2.49 -2.13 9.84
C LEU A 15 -3.85 -1.84 9.20
N GLY A 16 -4.14 -0.57 8.89
CA GLY A 16 -5.36 -0.17 8.21
C GLY A 16 -5.47 -0.75 6.78
N ILE A 17 -4.37 -0.80 6.04
CA ILE A 17 -4.29 -1.40 4.71
C ILE A 17 -4.43 -2.93 4.79
N GLU A 18 -3.80 -3.58 5.76
CA GLU A 18 -3.88 -5.03 5.93
C GLU A 18 -5.28 -5.49 6.35
N LEU A 19 -5.91 -4.79 7.29
CA LEU A 19 -7.30 -5.05 7.68
C LEU A 19 -8.25 -4.96 6.49
N LEU A 20 -8.09 -3.93 5.65
CA LEU A 20 -8.85 -3.82 4.41
C LEU A 20 -8.55 -5.00 3.48
N SER A 21 -7.29 -5.32 3.27
CA SER A 21 -6.85 -6.35 2.32
C SER A 21 -7.38 -7.74 2.71
N LEU A 22 -7.20 -8.15 3.96
CA LEU A 22 -7.70 -9.42 4.48
C LEU A 22 -9.22 -9.53 4.37
N SER A 23 -9.95 -8.44 4.61
CA SER A 23 -11.41 -8.42 4.43
C SER A 23 -11.82 -8.56 2.95
N LEU A 24 -11.06 -7.99 2.01
CA LEU A 24 -11.33 -8.15 0.59
C LEU A 24 -11.03 -9.58 0.12
N TYR A 25 -9.96 -10.20 0.63
CA TYR A 25 -9.62 -11.59 0.30
C TYR A 25 -10.74 -12.56 0.65
N SER A 26 -11.35 -12.41 1.83
CA SER A 26 -12.47 -13.25 2.25
C SER A 26 -13.75 -12.98 1.44
N VAL A 27 -14.01 -11.72 1.09
CA VAL A 27 -15.16 -11.33 0.26
C VAL A 27 -15.02 -11.83 -1.18
N ILE A 28 -13.82 -11.86 -1.76
CA ILE A 28 -13.59 -12.45 -3.09
C ILE A 28 -13.89 -13.96 -3.09
N ALA A 29 -13.56 -14.65 -2.00
CA ALA A 29 -13.80 -16.08 -1.81
C ALA A 29 -15.22 -16.42 -1.31
N PHE A 30 -16.17 -15.47 -1.37
CA PHE A 30 -17.48 -15.66 -0.74
C PHE A 30 -18.28 -16.81 -1.38
N ASN A 31 -18.13 -17.03 -2.69
CA ASN A 31 -18.76 -18.15 -3.39
C ASN A 31 -17.91 -19.44 -3.30
N LYS A 32 -17.98 -20.09 -2.13
CA LYS A 32 -17.22 -21.31 -1.80
C LYS A 32 -17.43 -22.49 -2.77
N ASN A 33 -18.55 -22.53 -3.49
CA ASN A 33 -18.87 -23.61 -4.42
C ASN A 33 -18.22 -23.41 -5.79
N SER A 34 -17.67 -22.23 -6.07
CA SER A 34 -17.04 -21.93 -7.36
C SER A 34 -15.51 -22.01 -7.26
N LEU A 35 -14.94 -22.82 -8.16
CA LEU A 35 -13.48 -22.94 -8.30
C LEU A 35 -12.86 -21.60 -8.71
N PHE A 36 -13.51 -20.85 -9.59
CA PHE A 36 -13.03 -19.55 -10.06
C PHE A 36 -12.92 -18.49 -8.95
N SER A 37 -13.88 -18.43 -8.01
CA SER A 37 -13.83 -17.50 -6.86
C SER A 37 -12.68 -17.84 -5.91
N SER A 38 -12.48 -19.14 -5.68
CA SER A 38 -11.38 -19.66 -4.86
C SER A 38 -10.02 -19.32 -5.49
N GLU A 39 -9.87 -19.56 -6.78
CA GLU A 39 -8.64 -19.26 -7.53
C GLU A 39 -8.33 -17.76 -7.52
N ALA A 40 -9.34 -16.92 -7.81
CA ALA A 40 -9.20 -15.46 -7.78
C ALA A 40 -8.77 -14.94 -6.40
N ALA A 41 -9.36 -15.47 -5.32
CA ALA A 41 -9.00 -15.10 -3.96
C ALA A 41 -7.55 -15.45 -3.63
N VAL A 42 -7.10 -16.65 -3.99
CA VAL A 42 -5.72 -17.10 -3.75
C VAL A 42 -4.72 -16.26 -4.55
N LYS A 43 -5.00 -16.01 -5.84
CA LYS A 43 -4.17 -15.12 -6.68
C LYS A 43 -4.04 -13.73 -6.08
N TYR A 44 -5.17 -13.14 -5.66
CA TYR A 44 -5.19 -11.81 -5.06
C TYR A 44 -4.49 -11.78 -3.69
N TYR A 45 -4.65 -12.82 -2.88
CA TYR A 45 -3.96 -12.97 -1.60
C TYR A 45 -2.44 -13.02 -1.77
N ILE A 46 -1.92 -13.88 -2.66
CA ILE A 46 -0.48 -14.04 -2.87
C ILE A 46 0.14 -12.74 -3.38
N LEU A 47 -0.44 -12.15 -4.43
CA LEU A 47 0.05 -10.90 -5.00
C LEU A 47 -0.07 -9.74 -4.00
N GLY A 48 -1.16 -9.72 -3.23
CA GLY A 48 -1.40 -8.74 -2.19
C GLY A 48 -0.46 -8.86 -0.99
N ALA A 49 -0.05 -10.07 -0.62
CA ALA A 49 0.93 -10.33 0.43
C ALA A 49 2.33 -9.87 0.00
N ILE A 50 2.71 -10.06 -1.26
CA ILE A 50 3.96 -9.54 -1.82
C ILE A 50 3.95 -8.01 -1.82
N SER A 51 2.86 -7.38 -2.27
CA SER A 51 2.67 -5.93 -2.20
C SER A 51 2.74 -5.40 -0.76
N SER A 52 2.16 -6.12 0.21
CA SER A 52 2.27 -5.79 1.63
C SER A 52 3.72 -5.84 2.11
N GLY A 53 4.47 -6.86 1.70
CA GLY A 53 5.89 -7.00 2.01
C GLY A 53 6.71 -5.80 1.53
N PHE A 54 6.48 -5.32 0.30
CA PHE A 54 7.11 -4.10 -0.19
C PHE A 54 6.76 -2.88 0.67
N LEU A 55 5.50 -2.71 1.06
CA LEU A 55 5.09 -1.57 1.90
C LEU A 55 5.77 -1.59 3.27
N LEU A 56 5.77 -2.76 3.93
CA LEU A 56 6.41 -2.94 5.23
C LEU A 56 7.92 -2.71 5.12
N PHE A 57 8.57 -3.21 4.06
CA PHE A 57 9.98 -2.96 3.83
C PHE A 57 10.29 -1.47 3.61
N GLY A 58 9.46 -0.76 2.85
CA GLY A 58 9.57 0.70 2.69
C GLY A 58 9.41 1.45 4.02
N ILE A 59 8.43 1.08 4.85
CA ILE A 59 8.26 1.65 6.20
C ILE A 59 9.48 1.34 7.08
N SER A 60 10.04 0.13 6.98
CA SER A 60 11.20 -0.28 7.77
C SER A 60 12.45 0.55 7.42
N LEU A 61 12.62 0.92 6.15
CA LEU A 61 13.71 1.80 5.71
C LEU A 61 13.52 3.22 6.24
N ILE A 62 12.29 3.77 6.19
CA ILE A 62 11.99 5.09 6.77
C ILE A 62 12.30 5.09 8.26
N TYR A 63 11.87 4.05 8.97
CA TYR A 63 12.16 3.90 10.39
C TYR A 63 13.67 3.78 10.65
N GLY A 64 14.41 3.03 9.83
CA GLY A 64 15.86 2.90 9.96
C GLY A 64 16.62 4.22 9.75
N LEU A 65 16.08 5.13 8.94
CA LEU A 65 16.69 6.44 8.65
C LEU A 65 16.29 7.53 9.66
N THR A 66 15.04 7.51 10.13
CA THR A 66 14.46 8.59 10.94
C THR A 66 14.31 8.23 12.42
N GLY A 67 14.32 6.94 12.77
CA GLY A 67 14.05 6.45 14.12
C GLY A 67 12.59 6.60 14.58
N SER A 68 11.69 7.06 13.70
CA SER A 68 10.29 7.32 14.04
C SER A 68 9.32 6.70 13.02
N LEU A 69 8.08 6.50 13.46
CA LEU A 69 6.95 6.08 12.64
C LEU A 69 5.86 7.16 12.56
N ASN A 70 5.99 8.25 13.32
CA ASN A 70 5.05 9.37 13.32
C ASN A 70 5.30 10.26 12.10
N PHE A 71 4.25 10.62 11.36
CA PHE A 71 4.40 11.39 10.12
C PHE A 71 5.12 12.74 10.32
N ASN A 72 4.77 13.46 11.39
CA ASN A 72 5.36 14.77 11.67
C ASN A 72 6.87 14.68 12.01
N GLU A 73 7.27 13.69 12.79
CA GLU A 73 8.68 13.47 13.13
C GLU A 73 9.48 13.04 11.90
N ILE A 74 8.92 12.14 11.09
CA ILE A 74 9.53 11.72 9.81
C ILE A 74 9.76 12.93 8.90
N PHE A 75 8.75 13.80 8.75
CA PHE A 75 8.86 15.03 7.95
C PHE A 75 10.00 15.93 8.43
N ILE A 76 10.08 16.20 9.74
CA ILE A 76 11.15 17.04 10.33
C ILE A 76 12.53 16.42 10.08
N HIS A 77 12.67 15.10 10.25
CA HIS A 77 13.93 14.41 10.01
C HIS A 77 14.33 14.42 8.53
N ILE A 78 13.40 14.18 7.60
CA ILE A 78 13.67 14.24 6.16
C ILE A 78 14.08 15.66 5.75
N ALA A 79 13.40 16.69 6.26
CA ALA A 79 13.73 18.09 5.97
C ALA A 79 15.14 18.49 6.47
N SER A 80 15.65 17.80 7.50
CA SER A 80 17.00 18.01 8.02
C SER A 80 18.11 17.33 7.20
N PHE A 81 17.77 16.49 6.23
CA PHE A 81 18.76 15.84 5.38
C PHE A 81 19.45 16.86 4.47
N ASN A 82 20.77 16.98 4.61
CA ASN A 82 21.58 17.82 3.74
C ASN A 82 21.70 17.18 2.34
N ILE A 83 20.86 17.65 1.41
CA ILE A 83 20.86 17.26 -0.01
C ILE A 83 22.07 17.84 -0.76
N THR A 84 22.88 18.69 -0.12
CA THR A 84 24.02 19.39 -0.72
C THR A 84 25.12 18.48 -1.28
N ASN A 85 25.19 17.22 -0.83
CA ASN A 85 26.25 16.29 -1.23
C ASN A 85 25.88 15.41 -2.45
N GLY A 86 24.78 15.69 -3.14
CA GLY A 86 24.36 14.94 -4.33
C GLY A 86 23.76 13.56 -4.02
N ILE A 87 23.56 12.77 -5.07
CA ILE A 87 22.84 11.49 -5.08
C ILE A 87 23.61 10.40 -4.30
N ASP A 88 24.89 10.60 -4.00
CA ASP A 88 25.76 9.61 -3.36
C ASP A 88 25.56 9.52 -1.85
N ASN A 89 24.68 10.34 -1.28
CA ASN A 89 24.40 10.33 0.14
C ASN A 89 23.50 9.13 0.49
N VAL A 90 24.00 8.20 1.32
CA VAL A 90 23.32 6.95 1.69
C VAL A 90 21.90 7.19 2.22
N GLN A 91 21.68 8.30 2.92
CA GLN A 91 20.36 8.71 3.42
C GLN A 91 19.35 9.01 2.31
N VAL A 92 19.78 9.73 1.26
CA VAL A 92 18.94 10.09 0.11
C VAL A 92 18.60 8.83 -0.71
N ILE A 93 19.57 7.95 -0.91
CA ILE A 93 19.38 6.67 -1.59
C ILE A 93 18.38 5.80 -0.80
N GLY A 94 18.56 5.68 0.51
CA GLY A 94 17.63 4.93 1.37
C GLY A 94 16.21 5.47 1.32
N LEU A 95 16.04 6.79 1.32
CA LEU A 95 14.73 7.45 1.20
C LEU A 95 14.07 7.16 -0.15
N LEU A 96 14.84 7.22 -1.25
CA LEU A 96 14.37 6.90 -2.60
C LEU A 96 13.87 5.45 -2.68
N PHE A 97 14.65 4.48 -2.17
CA PHE A 97 14.22 3.08 -2.12
C PHE A 97 12.96 2.90 -1.28
N ALA A 98 12.88 3.56 -0.12
CA ALA A 98 11.70 3.50 0.73
C ALA A 98 10.45 4.01 0.01
N LEU A 99 10.56 5.16 -0.65
CA LEU A 99 9.48 5.77 -1.41
C LEU A 99 9.06 4.90 -2.61
N ILE A 100 10.02 4.32 -3.33
CA ILE A 100 9.75 3.39 -4.44
C ILE A 100 8.97 2.17 -3.92
N PHE A 101 9.37 1.55 -2.82
CA PHE A 101 8.67 0.38 -2.29
C PHE A 101 7.24 0.69 -1.81
N ILE A 102 7.04 1.85 -1.16
CA ILE A 102 5.71 2.32 -0.78
C ILE A 102 4.84 2.57 -2.02
N LEU A 103 5.38 3.24 -3.05
CA LEU A 103 4.66 3.51 -4.30
C LEU A 103 4.32 2.24 -5.07
N ILE A 104 5.23 1.25 -5.14
CA ILE A 104 4.96 -0.05 -5.76
C ILE A 104 3.74 -0.70 -5.09
N SER A 105 3.72 -0.71 -3.75
CA SER A 105 2.62 -1.30 -3.01
C SER A 105 1.30 -0.57 -3.21
N LEU A 106 1.29 0.77 -3.09
CA LEU A 106 0.08 1.57 -3.31
C LEU A 106 -0.42 1.45 -4.75
N SER A 107 0.49 1.42 -5.73
CA SER A 107 0.15 1.23 -7.15
C SER A 107 -0.48 -0.13 -7.41
N PHE A 108 0.01 -1.19 -6.76
CA PHE A 108 -0.60 -2.51 -6.80
C PHE A 108 -2.03 -2.49 -6.22
N LYS A 109 -2.22 -1.90 -5.04
CA LYS A 109 -3.53 -1.81 -4.36
C LYS A 109 -4.53 -0.95 -5.14
N PHE A 110 -4.06 0.08 -5.85
CA PHE A 110 -4.87 0.89 -6.75
C PHE A 110 -5.20 0.15 -8.06
N GLY A 111 -4.29 -0.70 -8.53
CA GLY A 111 -4.37 -1.36 -9.83
C GLY A 111 -3.76 -0.54 -10.98
N ALA A 112 -2.74 0.27 -10.69
CA ALA A 112 -2.03 1.05 -11.71
C ALA A 112 -1.05 0.18 -12.51
N ALA A 113 -0.80 0.53 -13.77
CA ALA A 113 0.27 -0.09 -14.56
C ALA A 113 1.65 0.23 -13.94
N PRO A 114 2.60 -0.73 -13.90
CA PRO A 114 2.55 -2.10 -14.44
C PRO A 114 1.88 -3.15 -13.52
N PHE A 115 1.52 -2.81 -12.29
CA PHE A 115 1.07 -3.72 -11.22
C PHE A 115 -0.41 -4.17 -11.28
N HIS A 116 -1.07 -3.96 -12.42
CA HIS A 116 -2.50 -4.26 -12.67
C HIS A 116 -2.83 -5.73 -13.00
N MET A 117 -1.84 -6.64 -13.01
CA MET A 117 -2.01 -8.03 -13.49
C MET A 117 -3.10 -8.83 -12.77
N TRP A 118 -3.40 -8.48 -11.51
CA TRP A 118 -4.41 -9.17 -10.73
C TRP A 118 -5.86 -8.81 -11.13
N ILE A 119 -6.07 -7.65 -11.77
CA ILE A 119 -7.42 -7.09 -11.99
C ILE A 119 -8.30 -7.99 -12.86
N PRO A 120 -7.86 -8.47 -14.06
CA PRO A 120 -8.72 -9.26 -14.94
C PRO A 120 -9.18 -10.56 -14.26
N ASP A 121 -8.27 -11.28 -13.63
CA ASP A 121 -8.54 -12.55 -12.97
C ASP A 121 -9.50 -12.39 -11.79
N VAL A 122 -9.30 -11.36 -10.96
CA VAL A 122 -10.13 -11.13 -9.78
C VAL A 122 -11.51 -10.58 -10.15
N TYR A 123 -11.59 -9.76 -11.20
CA TYR A 123 -12.86 -9.22 -11.67
C TYR A 123 -13.70 -10.31 -12.33
N HIS A 124 -13.08 -11.24 -13.05
CA HIS A 124 -13.80 -12.35 -13.66
C HIS A 124 -14.19 -13.43 -12.64
N GLY A 125 -13.32 -13.76 -11.69
CA GLY A 125 -13.56 -14.85 -10.75
C GLY A 125 -14.50 -14.53 -9.58
N SER A 126 -14.75 -13.25 -9.30
CA SER A 126 -15.57 -12.83 -8.15
C SER A 126 -17.02 -12.47 -8.53
N ILE A 127 -17.90 -12.41 -7.52
CA ILE A 127 -19.33 -12.11 -7.72
C ILE A 127 -19.50 -10.64 -8.15
N ILE A 128 -20.53 -10.32 -8.93
CA ILE A 128 -20.77 -8.94 -9.41
C ILE A 128 -20.79 -7.89 -8.28
N THR A 129 -21.30 -8.24 -7.10
CA THR A 129 -21.36 -7.34 -5.93
C THR A 129 -19.97 -7.05 -5.37
N THR A 130 -19.09 -8.05 -5.38
CA THR A 130 -17.73 -7.93 -4.88
C THR A 130 -16.83 -7.20 -5.87
N THR A 131 -17.02 -7.40 -7.18
CA THR A 131 -16.30 -6.65 -8.23
C THR A 131 -16.66 -5.16 -8.19
N LEU A 132 -17.93 -4.82 -8.00
CA LEU A 132 -18.37 -3.43 -7.84
C LEU A 132 -17.75 -2.76 -6.61
N LEU A 133 -17.68 -3.48 -5.48
CA LEU A 133 -17.01 -2.98 -4.28
C LEU A 133 -15.50 -2.78 -4.51
N LEU A 134 -14.82 -3.76 -5.12
CA LEU A 134 -13.38 -3.72 -5.41
C LEU A 134 -12.99 -2.60 -6.39
N SER A 135 -13.86 -2.31 -7.37
CA SER A 135 -13.59 -1.31 -8.40
C SER A 135 -13.75 0.13 -7.91
N THR A 136 -14.36 0.36 -6.75
CA THR A 136 -14.72 1.69 -6.25
C THR A 136 -14.01 2.03 -4.95
N ILE A 137 -14.52 1.53 -3.83
CA ILE A 137 -14.20 2.01 -2.47
C ILE A 137 -12.70 1.86 -2.14
N PRO A 138 -12.05 0.69 -2.32
CA PRO A 138 -10.61 0.52 -2.10
C PRO A 138 -9.73 1.50 -2.87
N LYS A 139 -10.06 1.78 -4.14
CA LYS A 139 -9.27 2.66 -5.00
C LYS A 139 -9.29 4.11 -4.51
N ILE A 140 -10.46 4.59 -4.08
CA ILE A 140 -10.60 5.94 -3.51
C ILE A 140 -9.76 6.07 -2.25
N ALA A 141 -9.83 5.08 -1.35
CA ALA A 141 -9.08 5.16 -0.11
C ALA A 141 -7.56 5.09 -0.32
N VAL A 142 -7.07 4.24 -1.23
CA VAL A 142 -5.65 4.19 -1.60
C VAL A 142 -5.18 5.53 -2.19
N PHE A 143 -6.00 6.17 -3.03
CA PHE A 143 -5.70 7.47 -3.60
C PHE A 143 -5.59 8.58 -2.53
N VAL A 144 -6.52 8.59 -1.56
CA VAL A 144 -6.47 9.52 -0.42
C VAL A 144 -5.21 9.31 0.42
N ILE A 145 -4.81 8.07 0.68
CA ILE A 145 -3.56 7.76 1.40
C ILE A 145 -2.34 8.27 0.63
N LEU A 146 -2.31 8.07 -0.69
CA LEU A 146 -1.20 8.51 -1.52
C LEU A 146 -0.99 10.02 -1.42
N ILE A 147 -2.07 10.80 -1.52
CA ILE A 147 -2.03 12.26 -1.30
C ILE A 147 -1.56 12.57 0.13
N LYS A 148 -2.09 11.87 1.13
CA LYS A 148 -1.75 12.10 2.53
C LYS A 148 -0.27 11.86 2.83
N LEU A 149 0.33 10.81 2.27
CA LEU A 149 1.74 10.50 2.45
C LEU A 149 2.62 11.53 1.74
N LEU A 150 2.30 11.89 0.49
CA LEU A 150 3.08 12.88 -0.25
C LEU A 150 3.06 14.26 0.42
N THR A 151 1.95 14.64 1.05
CA THR A 151 1.79 15.98 1.65
C THR A 151 2.26 16.08 3.10
N ASN A 152 2.17 15.01 3.90
CA ASN A 152 2.51 15.09 5.33
C ASN A 152 3.87 14.46 5.68
N VAL A 153 4.46 13.71 4.75
CA VAL A 153 5.71 12.96 5.00
C VAL A 153 6.81 13.38 4.04
N PHE A 154 6.50 13.51 2.75
CA PHE A 154 7.50 13.68 1.68
C PHE A 154 7.47 15.04 0.96
N SER A 155 6.67 15.99 1.44
CA SER A 155 6.63 17.37 0.90
C SER A 155 7.84 18.17 1.34
#